data_AF-A0A7Y2A691-F1
#
_entry.id   AF-A0A7Y2A691-F1
#
_cell.length_a   1.000
_cell.length_b   1.000
_cell.length_c   1.000
_cell.angle_alpha   90.00
_cell.angle_beta   90.00
_cell.angle_gamma   90.00
#
_symmetry.space_group_name_H-M   'P 1'
#
loop_
_entity.id
_entity.type
_entity.pdbx_description
1 polymer ?
#
loop_
_entity_poly.entity_id
_entity_poly.type
_entity_poly.pdbx_seq_one_letter_code
_entity_poly.pdbx_strand_id
1 'polypeptide(L)' 'MREAEGPRLLIIGGGPAGTAAAIRATTLGARVTLVEKDIVGGAAHLWDCI' A
#
# COMPACT_ATOMS: atom_id res chain seq x y z
N MET A 1 21.87 15.58 11.54
CA MET A 1 21.57 14.18 11.19
C MET A 1 20.15 14.08 10.65
N ARG A 2 19.88 14.60 9.44
CA ARG A 2 18.65 14.30 8.70
C ARG A 2 19.03 13.21 7.72
N GLU A 3 18.71 11.95 8.01
CA GLU A 3 18.75 10.91 6.99
C GLU A 3 17.86 11.38 5.84
N ALA A 4 18.31 11.22 4.60
CA ALA A 4 17.47 11.49 3.44
C ALA A 4 16.31 10.49 3.50
N GLU A 5 15.16 10.91 4.05
CA GLU A 5 13.95 10.10 4.10
C GLU A 5 13.67 9.60 2.68
N GLY A 6 13.60 8.29 2.51
CA GLY A 6 13.25 7.70 1.21
C GLY A 6 11.91 8.23 0.70
N PRO A 7 11.62 8.04 -0.60
CA PRO A 7 10.50 8.69 -1.27
C PRO A 7 9.19 8.47 -0.53
N ARG A 8 8.39 9.52 -0.37
CA ARG A 8 7.05 9.42 0.21
C ARG A 8 6.05 9.00 -0.86
N LEU A 9 5.28 7.96 -0.59
CA LEU A 9 4.30 7.40 -1.52
C LEU A 9 2.93 7.30 -0.86
N LEU A 10 1.92 7.92 -1.48
CA LEU A 10 0.51 7.75 -1.11
C LEU A 10 -0.13 6.74 -2.07
N ILE A 11 -0.74 5.69 -1.53
CA ILE A 11 -1.49 4.68 -2.27
C ILE A 11 -2.96 4.80 -1.85
N ILE A 12 -3.85 4.94 -2.83
CA ILE A 12 -5.30 5.00 -2.62
C ILE A 12 -5.90 3.69 -3.15
N GLY A 13 -6.51 2.93 -2.25
CA GLY A 13 -7.04 1.59 -2.49
C GLY A 13 -6.13 0.50 -1.91
N GLY A 14 -6.68 -0.31 -1.00
CA GLY A 14 -6.05 -1.42 -0.30
C GLY A 14 -6.30 -2.79 -0.91
N GLY A 15 -6.77 -2.85 -2.16
CA GLY A 15 -6.92 -4.10 -2.91
C GLY A 15 -5.59 -4.84 -3.17
N PRO A 16 -5.59 -5.96 -3.91
CA PRO A 16 -4.38 -6.75 -4.14
C PRO A 16 -3.23 -5.93 -4.75
N ALA A 17 -3.55 -5.07 -5.72
CA ALA A 17 -2.57 -4.18 -6.35
C ALA A 17 -2.00 -3.14 -5.36
N GLY A 18 -2.85 -2.50 -4.56
CA GLY A 18 -2.42 -1.46 -3.62
C GLY A 18 -1.56 -2.01 -2.48
N THR A 19 -1.97 -3.16 -1.91
CA THR A 19 -1.20 -3.83 -0.88
C THR A 19 0.13 -4.36 -1.41
N ALA A 20 0.16 -4.97 -2.60
CA ALA A 20 1.40 -5.42 -3.24
C ALA A 20 2.36 -4.25 -3.55
N ALA A 21 1.82 -3.13 -4.05
CA ALA A 21 2.60 -1.92 -4.31
C ALA A 21 3.16 -1.32 -3.01
N ALA A 22 2.37 -1.29 -1.93
CA ALA A 22 2.81 -0.80 -0.63
C ALA A 22 3.97 -1.63 -0.09
N ILE A 23 3.84 -2.96 -0.08
CA ILE A 23 4.89 -3.89 0.36
C ILE A 23 6.15 -3.71 -0.49
N ARG A 24 6.01 -3.64 -1.81
CA ARG A 24 7.19 -3.46 -2.68
C ARG A 24 7.86 -2.12 -2.43
N ALA A 25 7.10 -1.04 -2.32
CA ALA A 25 7.65 0.29 -2.10
C ALA A 25 8.38 0.42 -0.76
N THR A 26 7.85 -0.16 0.33
CA THR A 26 8.54 -0.16 1.63
C THR A 26 9.86 -0.94 1.59
N THR A 27 9.92 -2.07 0.88
CA THR A 27 11.18 -2.82 0.69
C THR A 27 12.24 -2.05 -0.10
N LEU A 28 11.82 -1.07 -0.91
CA LEU A 28 12.70 -0.17 -1.66
C LEU A 28 13.05 1.10 -0.87
N GLY A 29 12.68 1.17 0.42
CA GLY A 29 12.98 2.30 1.30
C GLY A 29 11.99 3.47 1.20
N ALA A 30 10.87 3.31 0.51
CA ALA A 30 9.83 4.34 0.47
C ALA A 30 9.07 4.42 1.80
N ARG A 31 8.72 5.64 2.21
CA ARG A 31 7.77 5.87 3.30
C ARG A 31 6.36 5.89 2.72
N VAL A 32 5.62 4.80 2.94
CA VAL A 32 4.31 4.59 2.32
C VAL A 32 3.17 4.93 3.27
N THR A 33 2.16 5.63 2.76
CA THR A 33 0.83 5.74 3.37
C THR A 33 -0.16 5.07 2.44
N LEU A 34 -0.89 4.07 2.93
CA LEU A 34 -1.97 3.40 2.20
C LEU A 34 -3.30 3.80 2.83
N VAL A 35 -4.25 4.21 2.00
CA VAL A 35 -5.60 4.58 2.42
C VAL A 35 -6.59 3.63 1.75
N GLU A 36 -7.36 2.92 2.55
CA GLU A 36 -8.48 2.09 2.14
C GLU A 36 -9.72 2.59 2.89
N LYS A 37 -10.85 2.66 2.18
CA LYS A 37 -12.11 3.13 2.74
C LYS A 37 -12.79 2.04 3.57
N ASP A 38 -12.77 0.81 3.07
CA ASP A 38 -13.50 -0.32 3.63
C ASP A 38 -12.51 -1.31 4.28
N ILE A 39 -12.25 -2.46 3.65
CA ILE A 39 -11.39 -3.53 4.20
C ILE A 39 -10.16 -3.73 3.32
N VAL A 40 -8.99 -3.83 3.96
CA VAL A 40 -7.73 -4.19 3.30
C VAL A 40 -7.86 -5.55 2.64
N GLY A 41 -7.51 -5.61 1.36
CA GLY A 41 -7.76 -6.75 0.50
C GLY A 41 -8.73 -6.45 -0.64
N GLY A 42 -9.58 -5.42 -0.49
CA GLY A 42 -10.48 -4.91 -1.53
C GLY A 42 -11.47 -5.95 -2.06
N ALA A 43 -11.99 -5.73 -3.27
CA ALA A 43 -13.00 -6.61 -3.89
C ALA A 43 -12.59 -8.09 -3.94
N ALA A 44 -11.30 -8.36 -4.16
CA ALA A 44 -10.76 -9.72 -4.16
C ALA A 44 -11.12 -10.49 -2.87
N HIS A 45 -11.01 -9.84 -1.70
CA HIS A 45 -11.27 -10.47 -0.40
C HIS A 45 -12.75 -10.46 0.03
N LEU A 46 -13.59 -9.64 -0.60
CA LEU A 46 -14.95 -9.41 -0.14
C LEU A 46 -16.01 -10.01 -1.06
N TRP A 47 -15.74 -10.07 -2.37
CA TRP A 47 -16.78 -10.30 -3.38
C TRP A 47 -16.33 -11.17 -4.56
N ASP A 48 -15.12 -11.74 -4.53
CA ASP A 48 -14.54 -12.39 -5.70
C ASP A 48 -13.78 -13.68 -5.36
N CYS A 49 -12.45 -13.62 -5.25
CA CYS A 49 -11.60 -14.80 -5.43
C CYS A 49 -11.22 -15.55 -4.15
N ILE A 50 -11.63 -15.07 -2.97
CA ILE A 50 -11.43 -15.73 -1.67
C ILE A 50 -12.78 -16.12 -1.10
#